data_AF-A0A2E6GQT7-F1
#
_entry.id   AF-A0A2E6GQT7-F1
#
_cell.length_a   1.000
_cell.length_b   1.000
_cell.length_c   1.000
_cell.angle_alpha   90.00
_cell.angle_beta   90.00
_cell.angle_gamma   90.00
#
_symmetry.space_group_name_H-M   'P 1'
#
loop_
_entity.id
_entity.type
_entity.pdbx_description
1 polymer ?
#
loop_
_entity_poly.entity_id
_entity_poly.type
_entity_poly.pdbx_seq_one_letter_code
_entity_poly.pdbx_strand_id
1 'polypeptide(L)'
;MAQLQTPEFWVAAGFLLLIAILAKPAWKAITTSLDDRADKIKASLDEAASLREEVQHLLADYQRKQREATREVDEMLANAQAEAERTAQEAAEALEESLKRREQLAMDKISQAEADAMQAVRNTAIDVAVAATQRILNEKLDDAAAAQLIDNAIAELPGKLH
;
A
#
# COMPACT_ATOMS: atom_id res chain seq x y z
N MET A 1 -84.92 31.37 71.10
CA MET A 1 -84.07 32.32 70.35
C MET A 1 -82.97 32.90 71.24
N ALA A 2 -82.24 32.08 72.02
CA ALA A 2 -81.22 32.56 72.97
C ALA A 2 -79.78 32.12 72.63
N GLN A 3 -79.55 31.43 71.50
CA GLN A 3 -78.23 30.93 71.11
C GLN A 3 -77.53 31.76 70.01
N LEU A 4 -78.18 32.81 69.49
CA LEU A 4 -77.60 33.69 68.47
C LEU A 4 -76.86 34.91 69.07
N GLN A 5 -76.90 35.08 70.40
CA GLN A 5 -76.21 36.17 71.12
C GLN A 5 -74.94 35.70 71.85
N THR A 6 -74.57 34.42 71.77
CA THR A 6 -73.33 33.93 72.37
C THR A 6 -72.13 34.27 71.47
N PRO A 7 -71.02 34.79 72.02
CA PRO A 7 -69.80 35.07 71.25
C PRO A 7 -69.30 33.86 70.46
N GLU A 8 -69.54 32.65 70.98
CA GLU A 8 -69.12 31.39 70.36
C GLU A 8 -69.76 31.13 68.98
N PHE A 9 -71.02 31.56 68.75
CA PHE A 9 -71.68 31.41 67.46
C PHE A 9 -71.01 32.26 66.37
N TRP A 10 -70.66 33.51 66.68
CA TRP A 10 -69.98 34.41 65.75
C TRP A 10 -68.54 33.98 65.48
N VAL A 11 -67.85 33.42 66.48
CA VAL A 11 -66.52 32.81 66.30
C VAL A 11 -66.60 31.59 65.37
N ALA A 12 -67.58 30.69 65.58
CA ALA A 12 -67.79 29.53 64.71
C ALA A 12 -68.17 29.93 63.27
N ALA A 13 -69.03 30.94 63.10
CA ALA A 13 -69.40 31.48 61.80
C ALA A 13 -68.20 32.12 61.08
N GLY A 14 -67.38 32.90 61.78
CA GLY A 14 -66.14 33.46 61.25
C GLY A 14 -65.12 32.39 60.87
N PHE A 15 -64.97 31.33 61.67
CA PHE A 15 -64.10 30.19 61.38
C PHE A 15 -64.56 29.41 60.15
N LEU A 16 -65.86 29.14 60.01
CA LEU A 16 -66.42 28.47 58.83
C LEU A 16 -66.27 29.33 57.57
N LEU A 17 -66.46 30.65 57.68
CA LEU A 17 -66.25 31.57 56.55
C LEU A 17 -64.78 31.62 56.14
N LEU A 18 -63.85 31.64 57.10
CA LEU A 18 -62.41 31.54 56.83
C LEU A 18 -62.06 30.23 56.13
N ILE A 19 -62.58 29.09 56.62
CA ILE A 19 -62.40 27.78 55.97
C ILE A 19 -62.97 27.79 54.56
N ALA A 20 -64.18 28.34 54.35
CA ALA A 20 -64.80 28.38 53.04
C ALA A 20 -63.96 29.16 52.02
N ILE A 21 -63.34 30.27 52.45
CA ILE A 21 -62.44 31.06 51.60
C ILE A 21 -61.10 30.34 51.34
N LEU A 22 -60.54 29.65 52.35
CA LEU A 22 -59.23 29.00 52.25
C LEU A 22 -59.27 27.58 51.65
N ALA A 23 -60.39 26.88 51.71
CA ALA A 23 -60.50 25.50 51.25
C ALA A 23 -60.21 25.36 49.76
N LYS A 24 -60.73 26.28 48.93
CA LYS A 24 -60.52 26.28 47.47
C LYS A 24 -59.05 26.50 47.06
N PRO A 25 -58.34 27.55 47.54
CA PRO A 25 -56.93 27.73 47.22
C PRO A 25 -56.03 26.65 47.83
N ALA A 26 -56.32 26.18 49.04
CA ALA A 26 -55.56 25.10 49.67
C ALA A 26 -55.66 23.78 48.88
N TRP A 27 -56.88 23.40 48.46
CA TRP A 27 -57.09 22.22 47.63
C TRP A 27 -56.37 22.33 46.29
N LYS A 28 -56.48 23.51 45.63
CA LYS A 28 -55.80 23.76 44.36
C LYS A 28 -54.27 23.67 44.49
N ALA A 29 -53.68 24.24 45.54
CA ALA A 29 -52.25 24.18 45.76
C ALA A 29 -51.74 22.74 45.99
N ILE A 30 -52.52 21.92 46.71
CA ILE A 30 -52.18 20.51 46.96
C ILE A 30 -52.27 19.70 45.66
N THR A 31 -53.35 19.84 44.89
CA THR A 31 -53.50 19.10 43.62
C THR A 31 -52.44 19.51 42.62
N THR A 32 -52.17 20.81 42.45
CA THR A 32 -51.12 21.29 41.54
C THR A 32 -49.75 20.77 41.95
N SER A 33 -49.39 20.77 43.24
CA SER A 33 -48.09 20.24 43.66
C SER A 33 -47.95 18.72 43.43
N LEU A 34 -49.04 17.96 43.54
CA LEU A 34 -49.04 16.52 43.26
C LEU A 34 -48.96 16.25 41.76
N ASP A 35 -49.69 17.01 40.94
CA ASP A 35 -49.66 16.94 39.48
C ASP A 35 -48.25 17.29 38.96
N ASP A 36 -47.65 18.39 39.43
CA ASP A 36 -46.29 18.80 39.07
C ASP A 36 -45.25 17.71 39.41
N ARG A 37 -45.43 17.01 40.53
CA ARG A 37 -44.57 15.89 40.92
C ARG A 37 -44.78 14.69 40.01
N ALA A 38 -46.04 14.35 39.70
CA ALA A 38 -46.37 13.25 38.81
C ALA A 38 -45.81 13.49 37.40
N ASP A 39 -45.97 14.70 36.86
CA ASP A 39 -45.45 15.09 35.56
C ASP A 39 -43.92 15.06 35.54
N LYS A 40 -43.26 15.53 36.59
CA LYS A 40 -41.80 15.45 36.69
C LYS A 40 -41.29 14.01 36.72
N ILE A 41 -41.94 13.13 37.49
CA ILE A 41 -41.59 11.70 37.53
C ILE A 41 -41.80 11.08 36.16
N LYS A 42 -42.95 11.33 35.52
CA LYS A 42 -43.25 10.82 34.18
C LYS A 42 -42.21 11.28 33.15
N ALA A 43 -41.89 12.57 33.13
CA ALA A 43 -40.86 13.11 32.25
C ALA A 43 -39.49 12.43 32.46
N SER A 44 -39.08 12.21 33.72
CA SER A 44 -37.81 11.52 34.01
C SER A 44 -37.80 10.05 33.59
N LEU A 45 -38.95 9.36 33.65
CA LEU A 45 -39.08 7.97 33.21
C LEU A 45 -39.07 7.88 31.68
N ASP A 46 -39.76 8.80 31.01
CA ASP A 46 -39.78 8.89 29.54
C ASP A 46 -38.38 9.21 29.00
N GLU A 47 -37.65 10.14 29.63
CA GLU A 47 -36.26 10.46 29.30
C GLU A 47 -35.34 9.25 29.52
N ALA A 48 -35.47 8.55 30.66
CA ALA A 48 -34.68 7.35 30.94
C ALA A 48 -34.98 6.22 29.95
N ALA A 49 -36.23 6.09 29.49
CA ALA A 49 -36.61 5.12 28.47
C ALA A 49 -36.00 5.46 27.10
N SER A 50 -36.10 6.73 26.67
CA SER A 50 -35.47 7.22 25.43
C SER A 50 -33.96 7.00 25.45
N LEU A 51 -33.30 7.39 26.55
CA LEU A 51 -31.86 7.23 26.70
C LEU A 51 -31.44 5.75 26.63
N ARG A 52 -32.24 4.85 27.20
CA ARG A 52 -31.98 3.41 27.12
C ARG A 52 -32.09 2.89 25.69
N GLU A 53 -33.08 3.35 24.94
CA GLU A 53 -33.25 2.98 23.52
C GLU A 53 -32.09 3.50 22.67
N GLU A 54 -31.69 4.76 22.86
CA GLU A 54 -30.54 5.37 22.17
C GLU A 54 -29.24 4.61 22.47
N VAL A 55 -29.00 4.23 23.72
CA VAL A 55 -27.83 3.44 24.13
C VAL A 55 -27.85 2.07 23.48
N GLN A 56 -29.00 1.40 23.41
CA GLN A 56 -29.13 0.11 22.75
C GLN A 56 -28.84 0.21 21.25
N HIS A 57 -29.38 1.24 20.59
CA HIS A 57 -29.09 1.50 19.18
C HIS A 57 -27.60 1.77 18.95
N LEU A 58 -27.01 2.64 19.77
CA LEU A 58 -25.60 2.98 19.69
C LEU A 58 -24.71 1.76 19.92
N LEU A 59 -25.03 0.91 20.90
CA LEU A 59 -24.30 -0.33 21.15
C LEU A 59 -24.38 -1.29 19.95
N ALA A 60 -25.56 -1.45 19.36
CA ALA A 60 -25.74 -2.29 18.16
C ALA A 60 -24.92 -1.76 16.97
N ASP A 61 -24.90 -0.44 16.79
CA ASP A 61 -24.09 0.23 15.76
C ASP A 61 -22.60 0.04 16.00
N TYR A 62 -22.11 0.20 17.23
CA TYR A 62 -20.70 -0.05 17.57
C TYR A 62 -20.32 -1.50 17.33
N GLN A 63 -21.15 -2.46 17.74
CA GLN A 63 -20.89 -3.87 17.49
C GLN A 63 -20.88 -4.20 15.99
N ARG A 64 -21.76 -3.58 15.20
CA ARG A 64 -21.76 -3.72 13.73
C ARG A 64 -20.47 -3.15 13.13
N LYS A 65 -20.11 -1.91 13.49
CA LYS A 65 -18.87 -1.25 13.05
C LYS A 65 -17.63 -2.02 13.45
N GLN A 66 -17.59 -2.59 14.65
CA GLN A 66 -16.47 -3.42 15.10
C GLN A 66 -16.31 -4.67 14.22
N ARG A 67 -17.40 -5.39 13.94
CA ARG A 67 -17.37 -6.57 13.06
C ARG A 67 -16.96 -6.21 11.63
N GLU A 68 -17.47 -5.09 11.12
CA GLU A 68 -17.11 -4.59 9.79
C GLU A 68 -15.64 -4.20 9.71
N ALA A 69 -15.11 -3.48 10.70
CA ALA A 69 -13.70 -3.14 10.78
C ALA A 69 -12.79 -4.37 10.89
N THR A 70 -13.17 -5.39 11.68
CA THR A 70 -12.41 -6.65 11.73
C THR A 70 -12.38 -7.33 10.37
N ARG A 71 -13.53 -7.41 9.69
CA ARG A 71 -13.62 -7.99 8.36
C ARG A 71 -12.78 -7.21 7.33
N GLU A 72 -12.82 -5.89 7.36
CA GLU A 72 -12.02 -5.03 6.49
C GLU A 72 -10.52 -5.24 6.72
N VAL A 73 -10.09 -5.39 7.98
CA VAL A 73 -8.69 -5.71 8.31
C VAL A 73 -8.29 -7.08 7.78
N ASP A 74 -9.14 -8.11 7.94
CA ASP A 74 -8.88 -9.45 7.42
C ASP A 74 -8.78 -9.45 5.88
N GLU A 75 -9.69 -8.75 5.20
CA GLU A 75 -9.67 -8.58 3.74
C GLU A 75 -8.42 -7.80 3.30
N MET A 76 -8.02 -6.76 4.03
CA MET A 76 -6.80 -5.98 3.77
C MET A 76 -5.54 -6.85 3.91
N LEU A 77 -5.46 -7.67 4.96
CA LEU A 77 -4.33 -8.57 5.19
C LEU A 77 -4.24 -9.65 4.09
N ALA A 78 -5.38 -10.23 3.71
CA ALA A 78 -5.42 -11.22 2.63
C ALA A 78 -4.97 -10.61 1.30
N ASN A 79 -5.45 -9.41 0.97
CA ASN A 79 -5.03 -8.70 -0.24
C ASN A 79 -3.54 -8.35 -0.19
N ALA A 80 -3.02 -7.88 0.94
CA ALA A 80 -1.61 -7.57 1.09
C ALA A 80 -0.71 -8.80 0.93
N GLN A 81 -1.12 -9.96 1.45
CA GLN A 81 -0.39 -11.22 1.26
C GLN A 81 -0.41 -11.67 -0.20
N ALA A 82 -1.58 -11.66 -0.83
CA ALA A 82 -1.70 -12.03 -2.24
C ALA A 82 -0.88 -11.09 -3.16
N GLU A 83 -0.87 -9.79 -2.86
CA GLU A 83 -0.07 -8.80 -3.58
C GLU A 83 1.43 -9.02 -3.38
N ALA A 84 1.86 -9.33 -2.15
CA ALA A 84 3.25 -9.63 -1.85
C ALA A 84 3.72 -10.91 -2.56
N GLU A 85 2.91 -11.96 -2.57
CA GLU A 85 3.20 -13.20 -3.30
C GLU A 85 3.30 -12.95 -4.81
N ARG A 86 2.35 -12.22 -5.39
CA ARG A 86 2.39 -11.86 -6.81
C ARG A 86 3.65 -11.04 -7.15
N THR A 87 3.95 -10.03 -6.35
CA THR A 87 5.13 -9.18 -6.55
C THR A 87 6.42 -10.00 -6.43
N ALA A 88 6.50 -10.92 -5.47
CA ALA A 88 7.64 -11.80 -5.30
C ALA A 88 7.82 -12.75 -6.50
N GLN A 89 6.73 -13.30 -7.03
CA GLN A 89 6.75 -14.13 -8.22
C GLN A 89 7.19 -13.35 -9.46
N GLU A 90 6.60 -12.18 -9.71
CA GLU A 90 6.98 -11.30 -10.83
C GLU A 90 8.46 -10.88 -10.74
N ALA A 91 8.95 -10.56 -9.54
CA ALA A 91 10.34 -10.22 -9.32
C ALA A 91 11.28 -11.41 -9.56
N ALA A 92 10.88 -12.62 -9.17
CA ALA A 92 11.65 -13.84 -9.43
C ALA A 92 11.72 -14.15 -10.93
N GLU A 93 10.60 -14.06 -11.64
CA GLU A 93 10.54 -14.26 -13.10
C GLU A 93 11.40 -13.22 -13.85
N ALA A 94 11.29 -11.94 -13.47
CA ALA A 94 12.12 -10.88 -14.05
C ALA A 94 13.62 -11.08 -13.77
N LEU A 95 13.96 -11.56 -12.56
CA LEU A 95 15.34 -11.87 -12.20
C LEU A 95 15.88 -13.02 -13.04
N GLU A 96 15.14 -14.12 -13.17
CA GLU A 96 15.51 -15.28 -14.00
C GLU A 96 15.75 -14.87 -15.45
N GLU A 97 14.83 -14.07 -16.03
CA GLU A 97 14.98 -13.55 -17.38
C GLU A 97 16.24 -12.67 -17.52
N SER A 98 16.51 -11.83 -16.51
CA SER A 98 17.71 -10.98 -16.49
C SER A 98 19.00 -11.79 -16.41
N LEU A 99 19.01 -12.87 -15.64
CA LEU A 99 20.15 -13.77 -15.50
C LEU A 99 20.40 -14.52 -16.82
N LYS A 100 19.35 -15.04 -17.45
CA LYS A 100 19.45 -15.69 -18.76
C LYS A 100 20.00 -14.76 -19.85
N ARG A 101 19.53 -13.50 -19.88
CA ARG A 101 20.09 -12.48 -20.79
C ARG A 101 21.57 -12.21 -20.50
N ARG A 102 21.96 -12.10 -19.23
CA ARG A 102 23.36 -11.88 -18.84
C ARG A 102 24.25 -13.06 -19.19
N GLU A 103 23.76 -14.29 -19.00
CA GLU A 103 24.44 -15.51 -19.38
C GLU A 103 24.67 -15.54 -20.90
N GLN A 104 23.64 -15.27 -21.70
CA GLN A 104 23.77 -15.21 -23.16
C GLN A 104 24.82 -14.15 -23.57
N LEU A 105 24.75 -12.95 -23.01
CA LEU A 105 25.73 -11.89 -23.29
C LEU A 105 27.16 -12.28 -22.90
N ALA A 106 27.33 -13.04 -21.81
CA ALA A 106 28.63 -13.55 -21.40
C ALA A 106 29.14 -14.61 -22.38
N MET A 107 28.28 -15.55 -22.81
CA MET A 107 28.61 -16.56 -23.81
C MET A 107 28.98 -15.92 -25.15
N ASP A 108 28.23 -14.92 -25.61
CA ASP A 108 28.51 -14.20 -26.84
C ASP A 108 29.86 -13.49 -26.77
N LYS A 109 30.20 -12.87 -25.63
CA LYS A 109 31.51 -12.25 -25.40
C LYS A 109 32.65 -13.26 -25.39
N ILE A 110 32.45 -14.43 -24.77
CA ILE A 110 33.45 -15.51 -24.77
C ILE A 110 33.68 -15.97 -26.21
N SER A 111 32.63 -16.23 -26.98
CA SER A 111 32.74 -16.65 -28.38
C SER A 111 33.48 -15.62 -29.24
N GLN A 112 33.20 -14.33 -29.04
CA GLN A 112 33.94 -13.25 -29.71
C GLN A 112 35.42 -13.24 -29.32
N ALA A 113 35.73 -13.34 -28.03
CA ALA A 113 37.11 -13.38 -27.55
C ALA A 113 37.88 -14.62 -28.05
N GLU A 114 37.21 -15.77 -28.18
CA GLU A 114 37.78 -16.98 -28.77
C GLU A 114 38.11 -16.78 -30.25
N ALA A 115 37.19 -16.17 -31.02
CA ALA A 115 37.42 -15.84 -32.42
C ALA A 115 38.60 -14.88 -32.60
N ASP A 116 38.67 -13.82 -31.79
CA ASP A 116 39.76 -12.84 -31.78
C ASP A 116 41.10 -13.51 -31.42
N ALA A 117 41.11 -14.39 -30.41
CA ALA A 117 42.30 -15.14 -30.02
C ALA A 117 42.79 -16.08 -31.13
N MET A 118 41.88 -16.81 -31.80
CA MET A 118 42.23 -17.65 -32.94
C MET A 118 42.82 -16.82 -34.09
N GLN A 119 42.25 -15.65 -34.37
CA GLN A 119 42.77 -14.75 -35.40
C GLN A 119 44.16 -14.23 -35.02
N ALA A 120 44.37 -13.85 -33.76
CA ALA A 120 45.67 -13.41 -33.26
C ALA A 120 46.73 -14.51 -33.41
N VAL A 121 46.43 -15.76 -33.03
CA VAL A 121 47.34 -16.91 -33.20
C VAL A 121 47.68 -17.14 -34.67
N ARG A 122 46.69 -17.07 -35.57
CA ARG A 122 46.91 -17.20 -37.01
C ARG A 122 47.84 -16.10 -37.53
N ASN A 123 47.62 -14.86 -37.12
CA ASN A 123 48.46 -13.73 -37.53
C ASN A 123 49.91 -13.92 -37.04
N THR A 124 50.10 -14.30 -35.77
CA THR A 124 51.44 -14.60 -35.23
C THR A 124 52.12 -15.74 -36.00
N ALA A 125 51.38 -16.79 -36.39
CA ALA A 125 51.93 -17.88 -37.19
C ALA A 125 52.37 -17.41 -38.59
N ILE A 126 51.59 -16.52 -39.22
CA ILE A 126 51.96 -15.88 -40.49
C ILE A 126 53.24 -15.06 -40.33
N ASP A 127 53.32 -14.23 -39.28
CA ASP A 127 54.49 -13.39 -39.02
C ASP A 127 55.76 -14.24 -38.81
N VAL A 128 55.65 -15.34 -38.05
CA VAL A 128 56.76 -16.28 -37.85
C VAL A 128 57.15 -16.98 -39.15
N ALA A 129 56.19 -17.40 -39.97
CA ALA A 129 56.47 -18.03 -41.27
C ALA A 129 57.15 -17.06 -42.24
N VAL A 130 56.72 -15.79 -42.29
CA VAL A 130 57.34 -14.75 -43.12
C VAL A 130 58.76 -14.47 -42.63
N ALA A 131 58.97 -14.32 -41.32
CA ALA A 131 60.28 -14.08 -40.73
C ALA A 131 61.26 -15.25 -40.99
N ALA A 132 60.79 -16.50 -40.84
CA ALA A 132 61.57 -17.68 -41.17
C ALA A 132 61.93 -17.74 -42.67
N THR A 133 60.96 -17.42 -43.54
CA THR A 133 61.18 -17.37 -44.99
C THR A 133 62.21 -16.31 -45.36
N GLN A 134 62.11 -15.09 -44.81
CA GLN A 134 63.09 -14.03 -45.01
C GLN A 134 64.50 -14.45 -44.58
N ARG A 135 64.60 -15.16 -43.44
CA ARG A 135 65.89 -15.63 -42.92
C ARG A 135 66.52 -16.69 -43.83
N ILE A 136 65.75 -17.69 -44.27
CA ILE A 136 66.21 -18.71 -45.21
C ILE A 136 66.60 -18.08 -46.55
N LEU A 137 65.80 -17.12 -47.04
CA LEU A 137 66.07 -16.42 -48.29
C LEU A 137 67.40 -15.65 -48.21
N ASN A 138 67.65 -14.94 -47.12
CA ASN A 138 68.93 -14.26 -46.87
C ASN A 138 70.12 -15.22 -46.72
N GLU A 139 69.92 -16.41 -46.14
CA GLU A 139 70.98 -17.41 -45.96
C GLU A 139 71.31 -18.18 -47.26
N LYS A 140 70.37 -18.27 -48.21
CA LYS A 140 70.51 -19.08 -49.45
C LYS A 140 70.61 -18.26 -50.75
N LEU A 141 70.43 -16.95 -50.70
CA LEU A 141 70.61 -16.08 -51.87
C LEU A 141 72.10 -15.98 -52.21
N ASP A 142 72.45 -16.47 -53.40
CA ASP A 142 73.70 -16.10 -54.06
C ASP A 142 73.47 -14.86 -54.96
N ASP A 143 74.56 -14.16 -55.31
CA ASP A 143 74.50 -12.94 -56.10
C ASP A 143 73.89 -13.14 -57.50
N ALA A 144 73.97 -14.35 -58.07
CA ALA A 144 73.42 -14.67 -59.39
C ALA A 144 71.90 -14.92 -59.33
N ALA A 145 71.42 -15.61 -58.31
CA ALA A 145 70.00 -15.84 -58.03
C ALA A 145 69.29 -14.52 -57.67
N ALA A 146 69.98 -13.62 -56.96
CA ALA A 146 69.48 -12.27 -56.67
C ALA A 146 69.25 -11.46 -57.96
N ALA A 147 70.23 -11.44 -58.87
CA ALA A 147 70.12 -10.75 -60.15
C ALA A 147 68.97 -11.32 -61.02
N GLN A 148 68.82 -12.65 -61.05
CA GLN A 148 67.76 -13.30 -61.81
C GLN A 148 66.35 -13.03 -61.25
N LEU A 149 66.22 -12.89 -59.92
CA LEU A 149 64.95 -12.46 -59.29
C LEU A 149 64.60 -11.01 -59.61
N ILE A 150 65.60 -10.12 -59.69
CA ILE A 150 65.40 -8.71 -60.09
C ILE A 150 64.94 -8.64 -61.54
N ASP A 151 65.60 -9.36 -62.45
CA ASP A 151 65.23 -9.39 -63.87
C ASP A 151 63.82 -9.96 -64.08
N ASN A 152 63.44 -11.01 -63.34
CA ASN A 152 62.08 -11.57 -63.38
C ASN A 152 61.03 -10.60 -62.82
N ALA A 153 61.32 -9.88 -61.72
CA ALA A 153 60.41 -8.88 -61.17
C ALA A 153 60.20 -7.69 -62.13
N ILE A 154 61.26 -7.27 -62.83
CA ILE A 154 61.19 -6.25 -63.90
C ILE A 154 60.34 -6.76 -65.08
N ALA A 155 60.43 -8.05 -65.42
CA ALA A 155 59.63 -8.65 -66.47
C ALA A 155 58.14 -8.84 -66.10
N GLU A 156 57.79 -8.98 -64.83
CA GLU A 156 56.40 -9.14 -64.35
C GLU A 156 55.64 -7.80 -64.16
N LEU A 157 56.34 -6.69 -63.96
CA LEU A 157 55.77 -5.34 -63.78
C LEU A 157 54.73 -4.91 -64.85
N PRO A 158 54.89 -5.22 -66.15
CA PRO A 158 53.91 -4.87 -67.18
C PRO A 158 52.54 -5.57 -67.03
N GLY A 159 52.47 -6.72 -66.34
CA GLY A 159 51.25 -7.51 -66.20
C GLY A 159 50.33 -7.12 -65.04
N LYS A 160 50.80 -6.30 -64.09
CA LYS A 160 50.04 -5.88 -62.89
C LYS A 160 49.58 -4.41 -62.91
N LEU A 161 49.85 -3.69 -64.00
CA LEU A 161 49.45 -2.29 -64.22
C LEU A 161 48.24 -2.13 -65.16
N HIS A 162 47.40 -3.17 -65.28
CA HIS A 162 46.12 -3.12 -65.97
C HIS A 162 44.97 -3.43 -65.00
#